data_AF-A0A3D5SBS3-F1
#
_entry.id   AF-A0A3D5SBS3-F1
#
_cell.length_a   1.000
_cell.length_b   1.000
_cell.length_c   1.000
_cell.angle_alpha   90.00
_cell.angle_beta   90.00
_cell.angle_gamma   90.00
#
_symmetry.space_group_name_H-M   'P 1'
#
loop_
_entity.id
_entity.type
_entity.pdbx_description
1 polymer ?
#
loop_
_entity_poly.entity_id
_entity_poly.type
_entity_poly.pdbx_seq_one_letter_code
_entity_poly.pdbx_strand_id
1 'polypeptide(L)'
;VEKFDPDRGFRFSTYATWWIRQTIERAIMNQTRTIRLPIHVVKELNVYLRAARELSQKLDHEPTAEEIAELLEKPVADVKRMLKLNERVTSIDAPLGHDSERTVVETVADTKVSDPAELLQDNNMRASINDWLDDLSEKQREVIMRRFGLR
;
A
#
# COMPACT_ATOMS: atom_id res chain seq x y z
N VAL A 1 24.12 16.19 -23.16
CA VAL A 1 24.86 16.78 -24.30
C VAL A 1 25.72 15.73 -25.00
N GLU A 2 26.25 14.75 -24.26
CA GLU A 2 27.16 13.68 -24.75
C GLU A 2 26.71 12.88 -25.98
N LYS A 3 25.41 12.82 -26.29
CA LYS A 3 24.85 12.04 -27.41
C LYS A 3 24.37 12.90 -28.59
N PHE A 4 24.63 14.21 -28.59
CA PHE A 4 24.26 15.10 -29.70
C PHE A 4 25.37 15.12 -30.76
N ASP A 5 24.97 14.97 -32.02
CA ASP A 5 25.87 14.94 -33.18
C ASP A 5 25.48 16.09 -34.14
N PRO A 6 26.28 17.18 -34.20
CA PRO A 6 26.01 18.34 -35.05
C PRO A 6 26.00 18.02 -36.55
N ASP A 7 26.73 16.99 -36.99
CA ASP A 7 26.91 16.66 -38.41
C ASP A 7 25.63 16.09 -39.06
N ARG A 8 24.65 15.73 -38.24
CA ARG A 8 23.33 15.25 -38.69
C ARG A 8 22.37 16.36 -39.14
N GLY A 9 22.76 17.63 -39.01
CA GLY A 9 21.99 18.77 -39.54
C GLY A 9 20.74 19.17 -38.75
N PHE A 10 20.50 18.62 -37.56
CA PHE A 10 19.39 19.00 -36.70
C PHE A 10 19.79 20.05 -35.66
N ARG A 11 18.90 21.01 -35.37
CA ARG A 11 19.13 21.99 -34.30
C ARG A 11 19.19 21.30 -32.93
N PHE A 12 20.15 21.69 -32.10
CA PHE A 12 20.29 21.16 -30.73
C PHE A 12 19.00 21.28 -29.90
N SER A 13 18.27 22.39 -30.04
CA SER A 13 17.01 22.61 -29.32
C SER A 13 15.96 21.53 -29.61
N THR A 14 15.85 21.08 -30.85
CA THR A 14 14.94 20.00 -31.26
C THR A 14 15.31 18.68 -30.60
N TYR A 15 16.60 18.35 -30.57
CA TYR A 15 17.12 17.14 -29.91
C TYR A 15 16.95 17.21 -28.39
N ALA A 16 17.41 18.29 -27.77
CA ALA A 16 17.43 18.47 -26.32
C ALA A 16 16.01 18.45 -25.73
N THR A 17 15.03 19.06 -26.41
CA THR A 17 13.64 19.09 -25.94
C THR A 17 13.07 17.68 -25.72
N TRP A 18 13.36 16.74 -26.61
CA TRP A 18 12.90 15.36 -26.49
C TRP A 18 13.49 14.68 -25.23
N TRP A 19 14.80 14.81 -25.02
CA TRP A 19 15.48 14.23 -23.86
C TRP A 19 15.07 14.88 -22.54
N ILE A 20 14.89 16.21 -22.53
CA ILE A 20 14.40 16.94 -21.36
C ILE A 20 13.01 16.43 -20.99
N ARG A 21 12.08 16.38 -21.95
CA ARG A 21 10.73 15.87 -21.73
C ARG A 21 10.74 14.42 -21.21
N GLN A 22 11.46 13.52 -21.89
CA GLN A 22 11.54 12.12 -21.50
C GLN A 22 12.08 11.95 -20.08
N THR A 23 13.12 12.71 -19.72
CA THR A 23 13.76 12.61 -18.40
C THR A 23 12.80 13.10 -17.31
N ILE A 24 12.11 14.23 -17.54
CA ILE A 24 11.12 14.76 -16.60
C ILE A 24 9.94 13.79 -16.45
N GLU A 25 9.36 13.30 -17.55
CA GLU A 25 8.26 12.34 -17.51
C GLU A 25 8.66 11.07 -16.76
N ARG A 26 9.87 10.55 -17.01
CA ARG A 26 10.40 9.38 -16.30
C ARG A 26 10.63 9.67 -14.82
N ALA A 27 11.10 10.85 -14.44
CA ALA A 27 11.28 11.24 -13.05
C ALA A 27 9.93 11.28 -12.33
N ILE A 28 8.92 11.94 -12.91
CA ILE A 28 7.56 12.02 -12.37
C ILE A 28 6.98 10.62 -12.15
N MET A 29 7.08 9.73 -13.15
CA MET A 29 6.53 8.37 -13.03
C MET A 29 7.23 7.52 -11.95
N ASN A 30 8.50 7.78 -11.65
CA ASN A 30 9.28 6.97 -10.70
C ASN A 30 9.34 7.55 -9.29
N GLN A 31 9.19 8.87 -9.12
CA GLN A 31 9.53 9.56 -7.87
C GLN A 31 8.36 10.30 -7.21
N THR A 32 7.26 10.56 -7.92
CA THR A 32 6.17 11.37 -7.36
C THR A 32 5.28 10.62 -6.35
N ARG A 33 5.25 9.29 -6.38
CA ARG A 33 4.42 8.50 -5.47
C ARG A 33 5.22 8.03 -4.26
N THR A 34 4.61 8.12 -3.07
CA THR A 34 5.15 7.55 -1.83
C THR A 34 5.35 6.04 -1.95
N ILE A 35 4.37 5.34 -2.52
CA ILE A 35 4.49 3.92 -2.90
C ILE A 35 4.80 3.86 -4.40
N ARG A 36 6.04 3.48 -4.73
CA ARG A 36 6.51 3.44 -6.12
C ARG A 36 5.79 2.35 -6.91
N LEU A 37 5.23 2.73 -8.05
CA LEU A 37 4.67 1.80 -9.04
C LEU A 37 5.63 1.62 -10.23
N PRO A 38 5.73 0.43 -10.84
CA PRO A 38 6.48 0.25 -12.08
C PRO A 38 5.90 1.08 -13.23
N ILE A 39 6.76 1.53 -14.16
CA ILE A 39 6.37 2.44 -15.26
C ILE A 39 5.24 1.86 -16.13
N HIS A 40 5.27 0.56 -16.43
CA HIS A 40 4.22 -0.08 -17.25
C HIS A 40 2.86 -0.03 -16.54
N VAL A 41 2.83 -0.23 -15.22
CA VAL A 41 1.60 -0.14 -14.40
C VAL A 41 1.07 1.30 -14.39
N VAL A 42 1.93 2.31 -14.27
CA VAL A 42 1.51 3.72 -14.33
C VAL A 42 0.96 4.09 -15.71
N LYS A 43 1.60 3.62 -16.79
CA LYS A 43 1.11 3.83 -18.16
C LYS A 43 -0.24 3.17 -18.36
N GLU A 44 -0.39 1.94 -17.91
CA GLU A 44 -1.65 1.20 -17.96
C GLU A 44 -2.74 1.91 -17.15
N LEU A 45 -2.47 2.31 -15.90
CA LEU A 45 -3.39 3.08 -15.07
C LEU A 45 -3.89 4.36 -15.76
N ASN A 46 -3.00 5.10 -16.42
CA ASN A 46 -3.38 6.31 -17.16
C ASN A 46 -4.33 6.03 -18.33
N VAL A 47 -4.35 4.82 -18.91
CA VAL A 47 -5.36 4.43 -19.91
C VAL A 47 -6.74 4.37 -19.25
N TYR A 48 -6.87 3.71 -18.11
CA TYR A 48 -8.12 3.62 -17.36
C TYR A 48 -8.61 5.00 -16.90
N LEU A 49 -7.71 5.84 -16.37
CA LEU A 49 -8.07 7.19 -15.93
C LEU A 49 -8.53 8.09 -17.09
N ARG A 50 -7.97 7.92 -18.29
CA ARG A 50 -8.45 8.63 -19.48
C ARG A 50 -9.83 8.16 -19.90
N ALA A 51 -10.07 6.85 -19.94
CA ALA A 51 -11.37 6.27 -20.26
C ALA A 51 -12.44 6.72 -19.27
N ALA A 52 -12.13 6.71 -17.96
CA ALA A 52 -13.03 7.24 -16.93
C ALA A 52 -13.34 8.73 -17.17
N ARG A 53 -12.33 9.55 -17.51
CA ARG A 53 -12.55 10.97 -17.77
C ARG A 53 -13.38 11.22 -19.03
N GLU A 54 -13.23 10.38 -20.06
CA GLU A 54 -14.06 10.44 -21.27
C GLU A 54 -15.52 10.06 -20.98
N LEU A 55 -15.74 8.99 -20.21
CA LEU A 55 -17.09 8.58 -19.80
C LEU A 55 -17.75 9.62 -18.91
N SER A 56 -17.02 10.21 -17.96
CA SER A 56 -17.53 11.28 -17.10
C SER A 56 -17.96 12.54 -17.87
N GLN A 57 -17.49 12.75 -19.10
CA GLN A 57 -17.94 13.84 -19.97
C GLN A 57 -19.20 13.49 -20.77
N LYS A 58 -19.44 12.20 -20.98
CA LYS A 58 -20.58 11.68 -21.75
C LYS A 58 -21.76 11.28 -20.86
N LEU A 59 -21.48 10.87 -19.63
CA LEU A 59 -22.43 10.44 -18.63
C LEU A 59 -22.72 11.60 -17.66
N ASP A 60 -23.96 11.69 -17.17
CA ASP A 60 -24.36 12.65 -16.13
C ASP A 60 -23.97 12.19 -14.71
N HIS A 61 -23.06 11.21 -14.58
CA HIS A 61 -22.57 10.68 -13.31
C HIS A 61 -21.10 10.23 -13.41
N GLU A 62 -20.49 9.94 -12.26
CA GLU A 62 -19.17 9.30 -12.25
C GLU A 62 -19.25 7.88 -12.84
N PRO A 63 -18.33 7.51 -13.73
CA PRO A 63 -18.35 6.21 -14.38
C PRO A 63 -18.05 5.08 -13.40
N THR A 64 -18.82 4.02 -13.51
CA THR A 64 -18.62 2.77 -12.76
C THR A 64 -17.46 1.96 -13.34
N ALA A 65 -16.92 1.03 -12.54
CA ALA A 65 -15.85 0.16 -13.00
C ALA A 65 -16.30 -0.75 -14.16
N GLU A 66 -17.58 -1.09 -14.20
CA GLU A 66 -18.24 -1.87 -15.23
C GLU A 66 -18.31 -1.11 -16.56
N GLU A 67 -18.69 0.17 -16.55
CA GLU A 67 -18.73 1.01 -17.78
C GLU A 67 -17.33 1.26 -18.35
N ILE A 68 -16.33 1.47 -17.48
CA ILE A 68 -14.93 1.60 -17.90
C ILE A 68 -14.42 0.28 -18.50
N ALA A 69 -14.85 -0.87 -17.94
CA ALA A 69 -14.50 -2.19 -18.44
C ALA A 69 -15.07 -2.44 -19.83
N GLU A 70 -16.32 -2.05 -20.05
CA GLU A 70 -16.99 -2.15 -21.34
C GLU A 70 -16.31 -1.28 -22.40
N LEU A 71 -16.02 -0.01 -22.07
CA LEU A 71 -15.34 0.90 -23.00
C LEU A 71 -13.93 0.42 -23.40
N LEU A 72 -13.21 -0.19 -22.46
CA LEU A 72 -11.84 -0.66 -22.68
C LEU A 72 -11.75 -2.11 -23.16
N GLU A 73 -12.87 -2.81 -23.28
CA GLU A 73 -12.94 -4.24 -23.59
C GLU A 73 -12.04 -5.10 -22.66
N LYS A 74 -12.09 -4.80 -21.36
CA LYS A 74 -11.29 -5.48 -20.35
C LYS A 74 -12.15 -6.11 -19.24
N PRO A 75 -11.64 -7.10 -18.50
CA PRO A 75 -12.36 -7.64 -17.34
C PRO A 75 -12.58 -6.57 -16.26
N VAL A 76 -13.77 -6.53 -15.68
CA VAL A 76 -14.12 -5.62 -14.57
C VAL A 76 -13.16 -5.79 -13.38
N ALA A 77 -12.72 -7.02 -13.12
CA ALA A 77 -11.76 -7.33 -12.07
C ALA A 77 -10.43 -6.59 -12.26
N ASP A 78 -9.96 -6.45 -13.51
CA ASP A 78 -8.72 -5.73 -13.82
C ASP A 78 -8.88 -4.22 -13.66
N VAL A 79 -10.02 -3.67 -14.08
CA VAL A 79 -10.36 -2.26 -13.85
C VAL A 79 -10.37 -1.95 -12.35
N LYS A 80 -11.09 -2.76 -11.55
CA LYS A 80 -11.16 -2.60 -10.08
C LYS A 80 -9.78 -2.66 -9.43
N ARG A 81 -8.96 -3.63 -9.85
CA ARG A 81 -7.58 -3.78 -9.38
C ARG A 81 -6.73 -2.55 -9.74
N MET A 82 -6.85 -2.02 -10.95
CA MET A 82 -6.10 -0.85 -11.39
C MET A 82 -6.55 0.43 -10.68
N LEU A 83 -7.85 0.66 -10.53
CA LEU A 83 -8.38 1.83 -9.83
C LEU A 83 -7.97 1.86 -8.35
N LYS A 84 -7.87 0.71 -7.69
CA LYS A 84 -7.35 0.60 -6.32
C LYS A 84 -5.90 1.09 -6.19
N LEU A 85 -5.08 0.93 -7.23
CA LEU A 85 -3.70 1.45 -7.25
C LEU A 85 -3.64 2.97 -7.41
N ASN A 86 -4.76 3.63 -7.73
CA ASN A 86 -4.82 5.09 -7.84
C ASN A 86 -4.97 5.78 -6.48
N GLU A 87 -5.29 5.05 -5.41
CA GLU A 87 -5.39 5.60 -4.06
C GLU A 87 -4.08 6.29 -3.65
N ARG A 88 -4.20 7.54 -3.20
CA ARG A 88 -3.07 8.31 -2.69
C ARG A 88 -2.99 8.12 -1.19
N VAL A 89 -1.76 8.08 -0.68
CA VAL A 89 -1.54 8.08 0.76
C VAL A 89 -1.95 9.44 1.34
N THR A 90 -2.61 9.39 2.50
CA THR A 90 -2.98 10.58 3.27
C THR A 90 -1.94 10.82 4.36
N SER A 91 -1.73 12.08 4.75
CA SER A 91 -0.86 12.40 5.88
C SER A 91 -1.46 11.85 7.18
N ILE A 92 -0.61 11.27 8.03
CA ILE A 92 -0.97 10.80 9.37
C ILE A 92 -1.37 11.98 10.28
N ASP A 93 -0.79 13.15 10.02
CA ASP A 93 -1.07 14.40 10.76
C ASP A 93 -2.23 15.20 10.15
N ALA A 94 -2.93 14.65 9.15
CA ALA A 94 -4.10 15.32 8.60
C ALA A 94 -5.20 15.42 9.66
N PRO A 95 -5.88 16.57 9.80
CA PRO A 95 -7.06 16.68 10.65
C PRO A 95 -8.20 15.83 10.09
N LEU A 96 -9.01 15.23 10.96
CA LEU A 96 -10.13 14.36 10.55
C LEU A 96 -11.33 15.14 9.98
N GLY A 97 -11.45 16.41 10.32
CA GLY A 97 -12.48 17.33 9.83
C GLY A 97 -12.04 18.78 9.99
N HIS A 98 -12.81 19.69 9.39
CA HIS A 98 -12.46 21.12 9.33
C HIS A 98 -12.29 21.77 10.72
N ASP A 99 -13.06 21.32 11.72
CA ASP A 99 -13.02 21.86 13.09
C ASP A 99 -12.55 20.82 14.13
N SER A 100 -11.94 19.70 13.70
CA SER A 100 -11.43 18.70 14.63
C SER A 100 -9.97 18.98 14.98
N GLU A 101 -9.69 19.14 16.27
CA GLU A 101 -8.30 19.12 16.80
C GLU A 101 -7.64 17.73 16.67
N ARG A 102 -8.44 16.69 16.38
CA ARG A 102 -7.95 15.31 16.26
C ARG A 102 -7.38 15.02 14.88
N THR A 103 -6.24 14.36 14.87
CA THR A 103 -5.54 13.91 13.66
C THR A 103 -5.85 12.45 13.34
N VAL A 104 -5.53 12.01 12.12
CA VAL A 104 -5.71 10.60 11.72
C VAL A 104 -4.98 9.66 12.67
N VAL A 105 -3.76 9.99 13.11
CA VAL A 105 -2.95 9.13 14.00
C VAL A 105 -3.65 8.80 15.30
N GLU A 106 -4.39 9.75 15.86
CA GLU A 106 -5.05 9.61 17.16
C GLU A 106 -6.23 8.63 17.12
N THR A 107 -6.71 8.28 15.93
CA THR A 107 -7.81 7.32 15.74
C THR A 107 -7.34 5.91 15.40
N VAL A 108 -6.07 5.74 15.03
CA VAL A 108 -5.53 4.44 14.66
C VAL A 108 -5.13 3.69 15.93
N ALA A 109 -5.92 2.69 16.30
CA ALA A 109 -5.61 1.82 17.42
C ALA A 109 -4.38 0.95 17.12
N ASP A 110 -3.52 0.77 18.12
CA ASP A 110 -2.41 -0.19 18.02
C ASP A 110 -2.93 -1.61 18.25
N THR A 111 -2.85 -2.44 17.21
CA THR A 111 -3.30 -3.84 17.24
C THR A 111 -2.25 -4.81 17.78
N LYS A 112 -1.03 -4.34 18.07
CA LYS A 112 0.06 -5.17 18.63
C LYS A 112 0.12 -5.13 20.15
N VAL A 113 -0.60 -4.21 20.79
CA VAL A 113 -0.64 -4.13 22.25
C VAL A 113 -1.49 -5.28 22.77
N SER A 114 -0.87 -6.17 23.56
CA SER A 114 -1.59 -7.21 24.29
C SER A 114 -2.46 -6.58 25.36
N ASP A 115 -3.69 -7.08 25.51
CA ASP A 115 -4.60 -6.64 26.55
C ASP A 115 -3.97 -6.96 27.94
N PRO A 116 -3.88 -6.00 28.88
CA PRO A 116 -3.45 -6.28 30.25
C PRO A 116 -4.19 -7.46 30.91
N ALA A 117 -5.45 -7.67 30.58
CA ALA A 117 -6.22 -8.81 31.07
C ALA A 117 -5.69 -10.14 30.51
N GLU A 118 -5.37 -10.20 29.22
CA GLU A 118 -4.74 -11.37 28.58
C GLU A 118 -3.36 -11.65 29.17
N LEU A 119 -2.53 -10.61 29.36
CA LEU A 119 -1.22 -10.74 29.98
C LEU A 119 -1.28 -11.30 31.41
N LEU A 120 -2.26 -10.85 32.21
CA LEU A 120 -2.49 -11.37 33.56
C LEU A 120 -2.99 -12.81 33.53
N GLN A 121 -3.88 -13.15 32.61
CA GLN A 121 -4.35 -14.52 32.44
C GLN A 121 -3.21 -15.47 32.05
N ASP A 122 -2.36 -15.07 31.11
CA ASP A 122 -1.19 -15.85 30.69
C ASP A 122 -0.20 -16.05 31.84
N ASN A 123 0.07 -15.01 32.63
CA ASN A 123 0.93 -15.12 33.80
C ASN A 123 0.34 -16.04 34.89
N ASN A 124 -0.95 -15.90 35.18
CA ASN A 124 -1.65 -16.76 36.15
C ASN A 124 -1.72 -18.22 35.68
N MET A 125 -1.91 -18.45 34.38
CA MET A 125 -1.88 -19.78 33.78
C MET A 125 -0.50 -20.40 33.93
N ARG A 126 0.57 -19.65 33.64
CA ARG A 126 1.95 -20.11 33.85
C ARG A 126 2.25 -20.43 35.32
N ALA A 127 1.80 -19.59 36.25
CA ALA A 127 1.96 -19.84 37.68
C ALA A 127 1.24 -21.13 38.12
N SER A 128 -0.04 -21.28 37.74
CA SER A 128 -0.82 -22.50 38.03
C SER A 128 -0.18 -23.76 37.45
N ILE A 129 0.35 -23.68 36.21
CA ILE A 129 1.06 -24.81 35.58
C ILE A 129 2.30 -25.17 36.39
N ASN A 130 3.08 -24.19 36.87
CA ASN A 130 4.25 -24.46 37.70
C ASN A 130 3.86 -25.13 39.02
N ASP A 131 2.83 -24.63 39.70
CA ASP A 131 2.35 -25.22 40.95
C ASP A 131 1.89 -26.67 40.75
N TRP A 132 1.14 -26.96 39.68
CA TRP A 132 0.71 -28.32 39.35
C TRP A 132 1.84 -29.25 38.89
N LEU A 133 2.87 -28.71 38.24
CA LEU A 133 4.07 -29.47 37.91
C LEU A 133 4.84 -29.85 39.19
N ASP A 134 4.79 -29.01 40.22
CA ASP A 134 5.47 -29.27 41.49
C ASP A 134 4.82 -30.36 42.34
N ASP A 135 3.52 -30.58 42.16
CA ASP A 135 2.76 -31.69 42.77
C ASP A 135 3.04 -33.07 42.12
N LEU A 136 3.68 -33.10 40.94
CA LEU A 136 3.98 -34.35 40.23
C LEU A 136 5.26 -35.01 40.74
N SER A 137 5.36 -36.33 40.55
CA SER A 137 6.61 -37.04 40.79
C SER A 137 7.72 -36.58 39.84
N GLU A 138 8.97 -36.64 40.29
CA GLU A 138 10.13 -36.11 39.54
C GLU A 138 10.20 -36.62 38.09
N LYS A 139 9.97 -37.92 37.88
CA LYS A 139 9.95 -38.51 36.54
C LYS A 139 8.81 -37.97 35.66
N GLN A 140 7.62 -37.72 36.23
CA GLN A 140 6.47 -37.23 35.48
C GLN A 140 6.66 -35.75 35.09
N ARG A 141 7.12 -34.93 36.04
CA ARG A 141 7.46 -33.52 35.79
C ARG A 141 8.49 -33.37 34.68
N GLU A 142 9.58 -34.14 34.73
CA GLU A 142 10.66 -34.03 33.74
C GLU A 142 10.23 -34.45 32.33
N VAL A 143 9.36 -35.47 32.21
CA VAL A 143 8.79 -35.87 30.91
C VAL A 143 7.91 -34.76 30.33
N ILE A 144 7.05 -34.13 31.14
CA ILE A 144 6.14 -33.07 30.68
C ILE A 144 6.92 -31.81 30.29
N MET A 145 7.89 -31.39 31.11
CA MET A 145 8.73 -30.22 30.82
C MET A 145 9.46 -30.36 29.48
N ARG A 146 10.13 -31.50 29.25
CA ARG A 146 10.89 -31.75 28.01
C ARG A 146 9.99 -31.87 26.79
N ARG A 147 8.76 -32.38 26.94
CA ARG A 147 7.81 -32.54 25.82
C ARG A 147 7.24 -31.21 25.33
N PHE A 148 6.91 -30.30 26.25
CA PHE A 148 6.21 -29.05 25.94
C PHE A 148 7.11 -27.81 25.99
N GLY A 149 8.39 -27.97 26.35
CA GLY A 149 9.31 -26.84 26.51
C GLY A 149 8.92 -25.94 27.68
N LEU A 150 8.27 -26.51 28.71
CA LEU A 150 7.89 -25.77 29.90
C LEU A 150 9.11 -25.69 30.80
N ARG A 151 9.69 -24.48 30.90
CA ARG A 151 10.44 -23.87 32.01
C ARG A 151 11.21 -22.66 31.49
#